data_AF-A0A2D6JCV9-F1
#
_entry.id   AF-A0A2D6JCV9-F1
#
_cell.length_a   1.000
_cell.length_b   1.000
_cell.length_c   1.000
_cell.angle_alpha   90.00
_cell.angle_beta   90.00
_cell.angle_gamma   90.00
#
_symmetry.space_group_name_H-M   'P 1'
#
loop_
_entity.id
_entity.type
_entity.pdbx_description
1 polymer ?
#
loop_
_entity_poly.entity_id
_entity_poly.type
_entity_poly.pdbx_seq_one_letter_code
_entity_poly.pdbx_strand_id
1 'polypeptide(L)'
;MSLPILEIIRWKRLYYFSLSAFILSAIFFKINPLISAILMFSMLSWWTLLPGRISPYLMEINIGDFFTVMVALNIGVVEGVIFGFLNIWAGPIFGRAERLQLTSRISIVAILATLLVPTIYSFTNQSVLYTLYGYSIAFYTIHLTSSLMISLRAFLNVMKFSLIAVPMAFITNRAYFSVFGNSSTHFAGIEIGSEMMWVSGALLTFFTIMNFREFLAQKANIGGSIIKSEKHI
;
A
#
# COMPACT_ATOMS: atom_id res chain seq x y z
N MET A 1 -5.04 -21.68 -14.95
CA MET A 1 -4.70 -20.70 -16.02
C MET A 1 -4.15 -19.46 -15.33
N SER A 2 -2.83 -19.30 -15.27
CA SER A 2 -2.20 -18.11 -14.69
C SER A 2 -2.33 -16.96 -15.70
N LEU A 3 -3.08 -15.92 -15.35
CA LEU A 3 -3.05 -14.67 -16.10
C LEU A 3 -1.59 -14.17 -16.09
N PRO A 4 -1.02 -13.75 -17.23
CA PRO A 4 0.30 -13.12 -17.24
C PRO A 4 0.31 -11.94 -16.26
N ILE A 5 1.45 -11.67 -15.61
CA ILE A 5 1.61 -10.63 -14.57
C ILE A 5 1.04 -9.26 -15.02
N LEU A 6 1.14 -8.97 -16.32
CA LEU A 6 0.58 -7.78 -16.98
C LEU A 6 -0.96 -7.65 -16.88
N GLU A 7 -1.68 -8.74 -16.67
CA GLU A 7 -3.14 -8.76 -16.59
C GLU A 7 -3.67 -8.70 -15.15
N ILE A 8 -2.84 -8.92 -14.14
CA ILE A 8 -3.25 -8.89 -12.73
C ILE A 8 -3.47 -7.43 -12.25
N ILE A 9 -2.70 -6.49 -12.78
CA ILE A 9 -2.65 -5.08 -12.37
C ILE A 9 -3.14 -4.16 -13.50
N ARG A 10 -3.96 -3.17 -13.16
CA ARG A 10 -4.42 -2.10 -14.07
C ARG A 10 -3.44 -0.92 -14.05
N TRP A 11 -2.25 -1.12 -14.62
CA TRP A 11 -1.13 -0.16 -14.61
C TRP A 11 -1.50 1.27 -15.00
N LYS A 12 -2.28 1.45 -16.09
CA LYS A 12 -2.72 2.78 -16.53
C LYS A 12 -3.51 3.53 -15.44
N ARG A 13 -4.40 2.83 -14.73
CA ARG A 13 -5.20 3.45 -13.66
C ARG A 13 -4.34 3.86 -12.48
N LEU A 14 -3.42 2.98 -12.06
CA LEU A 14 -2.50 3.28 -10.97
C LEU A 14 -1.62 4.49 -11.30
N TYR A 15 -1.10 4.59 -12.53
CA TYR A 15 -0.32 5.73 -12.98
C TYR A 15 -1.11 7.04 -12.89
N TYR A 16 -2.31 7.12 -13.49
CA TYR A 16 -3.10 8.36 -13.47
C TYR A 16 -3.56 8.74 -12.06
N PHE A 17 -3.96 7.76 -11.22
CA PHE A 17 -4.30 8.05 -9.83
C PHE A 17 -3.10 8.58 -9.03
N SER A 18 -1.93 7.99 -9.23
CA SER A 18 -0.70 8.44 -8.57
C SER A 18 -0.29 9.83 -9.04
N LEU A 19 -0.39 10.11 -10.34
CA LEU A 19 -0.11 11.43 -10.90
C LEU A 19 -1.07 12.49 -10.32
N SER A 20 -2.37 12.20 -10.28
CA SER A 20 -3.36 13.10 -9.68
C SER A 20 -3.08 13.33 -8.19
N ALA A 21 -2.80 12.26 -7.43
CA ALA A 21 -2.45 12.38 -6.02
C ALA A 21 -1.19 13.22 -5.81
N PHE A 22 -0.19 13.10 -6.67
CA PHE A 22 1.03 13.91 -6.62
C PHE A 22 0.78 15.38 -6.93
N ILE A 23 0.05 15.70 -8.02
CA ILE A 23 -0.31 17.08 -8.36
C ILE A 23 -1.11 17.71 -7.21
N LEU A 24 -2.11 17.00 -6.69
CA LEU A 24 -2.89 17.46 -5.54
C LEU A 24 -2.00 17.65 -4.31
N SER A 25 -1.08 16.72 -4.03
CA SER A 25 -0.15 16.86 -2.91
C SER A 25 0.74 18.10 -3.06
N ALA A 26 1.17 18.45 -4.27
CA ALA A 26 1.96 19.66 -4.52
C ALA A 26 1.15 20.95 -4.33
N ILE A 27 -0.12 20.96 -4.73
CA ILE A 27 -1.04 22.08 -4.49
C ILE A 27 -1.29 22.23 -2.99
N PHE A 28 -1.62 21.13 -2.32
CA PHE A 28 -1.91 21.13 -0.88
C PHE A 28 -0.67 21.35 -0.02
N PHE A 29 0.54 21.17 -0.53
CA PHE A 29 1.78 21.34 0.26
C PHE A 29 1.84 22.69 0.98
N LYS A 30 1.40 23.78 0.31
CA LYS A 30 1.37 25.13 0.92
C LYS A 30 0.07 25.46 1.65
N ILE A 31 -1.04 24.81 1.28
CA ILE A 31 -2.38 25.14 1.78
C ILE A 31 -2.69 24.33 3.04
N ASN A 32 -2.46 23.03 2.96
CA ASN A 32 -2.71 22.05 4.00
C ASN A 32 -1.66 20.92 3.91
N PRO A 33 -0.50 21.07 4.60
CA PRO A 33 0.59 20.10 4.59
C PRO A 33 0.17 18.69 5.04
N LEU A 34 -0.84 18.60 5.91
CA LEU A 34 -1.39 17.33 6.40
C LEU A 34 -2.02 16.53 5.26
N ILE A 35 -2.91 17.15 4.48
CA ILE A 35 -3.55 16.51 3.33
C ILE A 35 -2.51 16.14 2.28
N SER A 36 -1.52 17.01 2.07
CA SER A 36 -0.39 16.71 1.18
C SER A 36 0.30 15.40 1.58
N ALA A 37 0.70 15.28 2.85
CA ALA A 37 1.35 14.08 3.36
C ALA A 37 0.48 12.82 3.29
N ILE A 38 -0.81 12.93 3.61
CA ILE A 38 -1.76 11.80 3.47
C ILE A 38 -1.81 11.31 2.02
N LEU A 39 -1.86 12.23 1.04
CA LEU A 39 -1.84 11.89 -0.39
C LEU A 39 -0.52 11.22 -0.78
N MET A 40 0.60 11.72 -0.24
CA MET A 40 1.93 11.13 -0.46
C MET A 40 2.03 9.70 0.08
N PHE A 41 1.58 9.45 1.30
CA PHE A 41 1.60 8.12 1.91
C PHE A 41 0.66 7.18 1.19
N SER A 42 -0.51 7.67 0.78
CA SER A 42 -1.48 6.90 0.00
C SER A 42 -0.84 6.44 -1.30
N MET A 43 -0.16 7.36 -2.01
CA MET A 43 0.53 7.02 -3.25
C MET A 43 1.59 5.94 -3.02
N LEU A 44 2.51 6.13 -2.07
CA LEU A 44 3.53 5.13 -1.73
C LEU A 44 2.91 3.77 -1.40
N SER A 45 1.86 3.77 -0.59
CA SER A 45 1.15 2.54 -0.21
C SER A 45 0.56 1.81 -1.41
N TRP A 46 -0.11 2.52 -2.32
CA TRP A 46 -0.71 1.94 -3.52
C TRP A 46 0.32 1.27 -4.44
N TRP A 47 1.54 1.78 -4.47
CA TRP A 47 2.65 1.15 -5.21
C TRP A 47 3.19 -0.09 -4.48
N THR A 48 3.33 -0.04 -3.17
CA THR A 48 3.76 -1.22 -2.38
C THR A 48 2.69 -2.31 -2.25
N LEU A 49 1.43 -2.00 -2.60
CA LEU A 49 0.36 -2.97 -2.75
C LEU A 49 0.56 -3.88 -3.97
N LEU A 50 1.40 -3.51 -4.95
CA LEU A 50 1.58 -4.29 -6.18
C LEU A 50 2.23 -5.66 -5.96
N PRO A 51 3.37 -5.78 -5.23
CA PRO A 51 3.93 -7.09 -4.89
C PRO A 51 2.93 -8.03 -4.23
N GLY A 52 2.13 -7.52 -3.27
CA GLY A 52 1.09 -8.29 -2.59
C GLY A 52 -0.02 -8.83 -3.51
N ARG A 53 -0.22 -8.20 -4.67
CA ARG A 53 -1.18 -8.66 -5.69
C ARG A 53 -0.61 -9.72 -6.62
N ILE A 54 0.72 -9.77 -6.76
CA ILE A 54 1.41 -10.81 -7.52
C ILE A 54 1.50 -12.09 -6.69
N SER A 55 1.68 -11.97 -5.37
CA SER A 55 1.77 -13.10 -4.45
C SER A 55 1.27 -12.74 -3.06
N PRO A 56 0.43 -13.57 -2.42
CA PRO A 56 -0.03 -13.34 -1.05
C PRO A 56 1.12 -13.35 -0.03
N TYR A 57 2.26 -13.99 -0.34
CA TYR A 57 3.45 -13.96 0.54
C TYR A 57 4.19 -12.63 0.52
N LEU A 58 3.97 -11.81 -0.53
CA LEU A 58 4.57 -10.49 -0.67
C LEU A 58 3.64 -9.38 -0.15
N MET A 59 2.48 -9.75 0.41
CA MET A 59 1.50 -8.79 0.94
C MET A 59 2.07 -7.99 2.13
N GLU A 60 3.00 -8.58 2.89
CA GLU A 60 3.67 -7.92 4.03
C GLU A 60 4.67 -6.84 3.62
N ILE A 61 4.97 -6.72 2.31
CA ILE A 61 5.80 -5.64 1.74
C ILE A 61 4.95 -4.37 1.51
N ASN A 62 3.64 -4.44 1.75
CA ASN A 62 2.79 -3.27 1.73
C ASN A 62 3.11 -2.35 2.92
N ILE A 63 3.54 -1.12 2.65
CA ILE A 63 3.83 -0.12 3.68
C ILE A 63 2.55 0.55 4.22
N GLY A 64 1.39 0.22 3.65
CA GLY A 64 0.11 0.81 4.00
C GLY A 64 -0.20 0.73 5.49
N ASP A 65 -0.03 -0.44 6.09
CA ASP A 65 -0.30 -0.68 7.51
C ASP A 65 0.62 0.15 8.41
N PHE A 66 1.89 0.29 8.03
CA PHE A 66 2.84 1.16 8.71
C PHE A 66 2.33 2.61 8.73
N PHE A 67 1.95 3.15 7.57
CA PHE A 67 1.43 4.53 7.51
C PHE A 67 0.08 4.69 8.21
N THR A 68 -0.78 3.68 8.22
CA THR A 68 -2.02 3.68 9.01
C THR A 68 -1.74 3.88 10.49
N VAL A 69 -0.77 3.14 11.05
CA VAL A 69 -0.36 3.31 12.45
C VAL A 69 0.25 4.70 12.68
N MET A 70 1.09 5.19 11.77
CA MET A 70 1.70 6.53 11.90
C MET A 70 0.65 7.64 11.90
N VAL A 71 -0.32 7.59 10.99
CA VAL A 71 -1.44 8.55 10.94
C VAL A 71 -2.26 8.46 12.23
N ALA A 72 -2.54 7.25 12.72
CA ALA A 72 -3.29 7.03 13.95
C ALA A 72 -2.60 7.64 15.19
N LEU A 73 -1.27 7.54 15.28
CA LEU A 73 -0.49 8.04 16.41
C LEU A 73 -0.26 9.55 16.36
N ASN A 74 -0.03 10.12 15.17
CA ASN A 74 0.42 11.50 15.03
C ASN A 74 -0.70 12.50 14.72
N ILE A 75 -1.77 12.04 14.08
CA ILE A 75 -2.87 12.89 13.63
C ILE A 75 -4.11 12.57 14.46
N GLY A 76 -4.46 11.29 14.50
CA GLY A 76 -5.59 10.80 15.24
C GLY A 76 -6.10 9.46 14.73
N VAL A 77 -6.73 8.71 15.63
CA VAL A 77 -7.19 7.34 15.37
C VAL A 77 -8.22 7.31 14.25
N VAL A 78 -9.12 8.29 14.21
CA VAL A 78 -10.19 8.37 13.22
C VAL A 78 -9.57 8.57 11.83
N GLU A 79 -8.58 9.44 11.71
CA GLU A 79 -7.83 9.70 10.48
C GLU A 79 -7.05 8.46 10.05
N GLY A 80 -6.44 7.75 10.99
CA GLY A 80 -5.77 6.48 10.72
C GLY A 80 -6.73 5.42 10.19
N VAL A 81 -7.92 5.31 10.78
CA VAL A 81 -8.99 4.40 10.33
C VAL A 81 -9.43 4.74 8.91
N ILE A 82 -9.70 6.02 8.62
CA ILE A 82 -10.10 6.46 7.29
C ILE A 82 -8.99 6.16 6.27
N PHE A 83 -7.73 6.48 6.60
CA PHE A 83 -6.59 6.22 5.75
C PHE A 83 -6.42 4.73 5.46
N GLY A 84 -6.40 3.88 6.48
CA GLY A 84 -6.25 2.42 6.32
C GLY A 84 -7.38 1.81 5.50
N PHE A 85 -8.62 2.24 5.75
CA PHE A 85 -9.78 1.84 4.95
C PHE A 85 -9.59 2.19 3.48
N LEU A 86 -9.32 3.46 3.16
CA LEU A 86 -9.14 3.91 1.77
C LEU A 86 -7.99 3.19 1.07
N ASN A 87 -6.91 2.90 1.80
CA ASN A 87 -5.74 2.21 1.28
C ASN A 87 -6.06 0.76 0.89
N ILE A 88 -6.84 0.04 1.70
CA ILE A 88 -7.29 -1.32 1.38
C ILE A 88 -8.27 -1.29 0.19
N TRP A 89 -9.18 -0.31 0.15
CA TRP A 89 -10.13 -0.16 -0.96
C TRP A 89 -9.49 0.28 -2.28
N ALA A 90 -8.26 0.76 -2.26
CA ALA A 90 -7.46 0.93 -3.48
C ALA A 90 -7.09 -0.42 -4.15
N GLY A 91 -7.21 -1.53 -3.42
CA GLY A 91 -7.12 -2.90 -3.92
C GLY A 91 -7.93 -3.14 -5.20
N PRO A 92 -9.26 -3.25 -5.12
CA PRO A 92 -10.15 -3.51 -6.26
C PRO A 92 -10.07 -2.50 -7.41
N ILE A 93 -9.63 -1.27 -7.14
CA ILE A 93 -9.49 -0.23 -8.16
C ILE A 93 -8.37 -0.61 -9.14
N PHE A 94 -7.21 -1.00 -8.61
CA PHE A 94 -6.02 -1.31 -9.40
C PHE A 94 -5.84 -2.81 -9.71
N GLY A 95 -6.51 -3.72 -9.00
CA GLY A 95 -6.35 -5.17 -9.13
C GLY A 95 -7.51 -5.79 -9.89
N ARG A 96 -7.26 -6.61 -10.92
CA ARG A 96 -8.33 -7.29 -11.67
C ARG A 96 -8.87 -8.53 -10.96
N ALA A 97 -8.02 -9.21 -10.18
CA ALA A 97 -8.34 -10.50 -9.55
C ALA A 97 -8.88 -10.37 -8.11
N GLU A 98 -8.97 -9.14 -7.58
CA GLU A 98 -9.30 -8.93 -6.18
C GLU A 98 -10.82 -9.02 -5.94
N ARG A 99 -11.22 -9.84 -4.97
CA ARG A 99 -12.62 -10.05 -4.62
C ARG A 99 -13.06 -8.98 -3.63
N LEU A 100 -14.11 -8.23 -3.98
CA LEU A 100 -14.69 -7.19 -3.10
C LEU A 100 -15.03 -7.69 -1.70
N GLN A 101 -15.51 -8.94 -1.59
CA GLN A 101 -15.82 -9.56 -0.29
C GLN A 101 -14.58 -9.76 0.60
N LEU A 102 -13.42 -10.01 0.00
CA LEU A 102 -12.17 -10.12 0.76
C LEU A 102 -11.70 -8.74 1.20
N THR A 103 -11.74 -7.76 0.30
CA THR A 103 -11.39 -6.37 0.59
C THR A 103 -12.25 -5.78 1.71
N SER A 104 -13.56 -6.00 1.69
CA SER A 104 -14.46 -5.52 2.75
C SER A 104 -14.15 -6.17 4.11
N ARG A 105 -13.86 -7.49 4.13
CA ARG A 105 -13.46 -8.19 5.36
C ARG A 105 -12.15 -7.65 5.92
N ILE A 106 -11.12 -7.53 5.08
CA ILE A 106 -9.82 -6.99 5.48
C ILE A 106 -9.98 -5.55 5.98
N SER A 107 -10.86 -4.75 5.37
CA SER A 107 -11.14 -3.39 5.81
C SER A 107 -11.72 -3.35 7.23
N ILE A 108 -12.67 -4.23 7.56
CA ILE A 108 -13.23 -4.31 8.93
C ILE A 108 -12.14 -4.69 9.94
N VAL A 109 -11.31 -5.68 9.59
CA VAL A 109 -10.17 -6.10 10.41
C VAL A 109 -9.20 -4.94 10.65
N ALA A 110 -8.86 -4.19 9.60
CA ALA A 110 -7.99 -3.04 9.68
C ALA A 110 -8.58 -1.92 10.53
N ILE A 111 -9.87 -1.63 10.39
CA ILE A 111 -10.59 -0.64 11.22
C ILE A 111 -10.45 -1.03 12.69
N LEU A 112 -10.80 -2.26 13.04
CA LEU A 112 -10.74 -2.74 14.43
C LEU A 112 -9.32 -2.72 14.99
N ALA A 113 -8.32 -3.18 14.21
CA ALA A 113 -6.92 -3.14 14.62
C ALA A 113 -6.42 -1.70 14.82
N THR A 114 -6.84 -0.76 13.95
CA THR A 114 -6.42 0.64 14.03
C THR A 114 -7.03 1.34 15.23
N LEU A 115 -8.28 1.03 15.58
CA LEU A 115 -8.92 1.52 16.81
C LEU A 115 -8.18 1.10 18.09
N LEU A 116 -7.45 -0.02 18.07
CA LEU A 116 -6.65 -0.49 19.20
C LEU A 116 -5.28 0.19 19.32
N VAL A 117 -4.83 0.93 18.30
CA VAL A 117 -3.48 1.55 18.25
C VAL A 117 -3.16 2.41 19.47
N PRO A 118 -4.03 3.32 19.96
CA PRO A 118 -3.70 4.13 21.14
C PRO A 118 -3.50 3.29 22.40
N THR A 119 -4.34 2.28 22.57
CA THR A 119 -4.26 1.36 23.70
C THR A 119 -2.95 0.59 23.67
N ILE A 120 -2.56 0.06 22.50
CA ILE A 120 -1.28 -0.62 22.28
C ILE A 120 -0.10 0.34 22.52
N TYR A 121 -0.19 1.57 22.03
CA TYR A 121 0.85 2.59 22.22
C TYR A 121 1.07 2.93 23.69
N SER A 122 -0.02 3.05 24.45
CA SER A 122 0.04 3.23 25.91
C SER A 122 0.69 2.02 26.60
N PHE A 123 0.29 0.80 26.26
CA PHE A 123 0.84 -0.43 26.84
C PHE A 123 2.32 -0.67 26.52
N THR A 124 2.80 -0.15 25.39
CA THR A 124 4.18 -0.34 24.92
C THR A 124 5.11 0.80 25.36
N ASN A 125 4.72 1.57 26.39
CA ASN A 125 5.45 2.74 26.87
C ASN A 125 5.76 3.74 25.74
N GLN A 126 4.79 4.00 24.87
CA GLN A 126 4.88 4.95 23.77
C GLN A 126 5.97 4.60 22.74
N SER A 127 6.32 3.32 22.61
CA SER A 127 7.23 2.87 21.58
C SER A 127 6.50 2.61 20.26
N VAL A 128 6.82 3.41 19.24
CA VAL A 128 6.26 3.28 17.89
C VAL A 128 6.52 1.91 17.28
N LEU A 129 7.75 1.39 17.40
CA LEU A 129 8.11 0.08 16.85
C LEU A 129 7.31 -1.05 17.49
N TYR A 130 7.22 -1.08 18.83
CA TYR A 130 6.42 -2.09 19.51
C TYR A 130 4.92 -1.93 19.25
N THR A 131 4.47 -0.71 18.97
CA THR A 131 3.08 -0.46 18.54
C THR A 131 2.79 -1.02 17.17
N LEU A 132 3.71 -0.92 16.21
CA LEU A 132 3.61 -1.59 14.91
C LEU A 132 3.51 -3.11 15.08
N TYR A 133 4.32 -3.70 15.96
CA TYR A 133 4.23 -5.14 16.25
C TYR A 133 2.90 -5.51 16.90
N GLY A 134 2.45 -4.74 17.90
CA GLY A 134 1.15 -4.95 18.54
C GLY A 134 0.00 -4.81 17.55
N TYR A 135 0.06 -3.85 16.63
CA TYR A 135 -0.91 -3.68 15.54
C TYR A 135 -0.96 -4.92 14.65
N SER A 136 0.20 -5.41 14.18
CA SER A 136 0.25 -6.62 13.34
C SER A 136 -0.34 -7.84 14.08
N ILE A 137 -0.02 -8.02 15.36
CA ILE A 137 -0.60 -9.09 16.18
C ILE A 137 -2.12 -8.94 16.26
N ALA A 138 -2.62 -7.75 16.57
CA ALA A 138 -4.06 -7.47 16.67
C ALA A 138 -4.77 -7.74 15.34
N PHE A 139 -4.23 -7.21 14.24
CA PHE A 139 -4.74 -7.40 12.89
C PHE A 139 -4.89 -8.89 12.55
N TYR A 140 -3.82 -9.67 12.71
CA TYR A 140 -3.84 -11.09 12.40
C TYR A 140 -4.76 -11.89 13.32
N THR A 141 -4.81 -11.54 14.60
CA THR A 141 -5.70 -12.19 15.58
C THR A 141 -7.17 -11.98 15.20
N ILE A 142 -7.54 -10.74 14.85
CA ILE A 142 -8.90 -10.40 14.42
C ILE A 142 -9.20 -11.07 13.06
N HIS A 143 -8.23 -11.12 12.14
CA HIS A 143 -8.39 -11.79 10.84
C HIS A 143 -8.60 -13.30 10.98
N LEU A 144 -7.87 -13.94 11.88
CA LEU A 144 -8.01 -15.36 12.19
C LEU A 144 -9.34 -15.67 12.85
N THR A 145 -9.71 -14.88 13.85
CA THR A 145 -10.98 -15.05 14.58
C THR A 145 -12.17 -14.87 13.64
N SER A 146 -12.18 -13.82 12.81
CA SER A 146 -13.24 -13.61 11.81
C SER A 146 -13.28 -14.73 10.76
N SER A 147 -12.14 -15.31 10.39
CA SER A 147 -12.09 -16.44 9.44
C SER A 147 -12.63 -17.73 10.04
N LEU A 148 -12.41 -17.96 11.35
CA LEU A 148 -12.98 -19.09 12.09
C LEU A 148 -14.51 -19.03 12.16
N MET A 149 -15.08 -17.84 12.34
CA MET A 149 -16.54 -17.64 12.36
C MET A 149 -17.20 -17.98 11.02
N ILE A 150 -16.46 -17.99 9.91
CA ILE A 150 -16.97 -18.36 8.58
C ILE A 150 -16.92 -19.88 8.39
N SER A 151 -15.73 -20.48 8.54
CA SER A 151 -15.55 -21.93 8.43
C SER A 151 -14.16 -22.37 8.91
N LEU A 152 -14.06 -23.62 9.37
CA LEU A 152 -12.78 -24.23 9.73
C LEU A 152 -11.77 -24.22 8.56
N ARG A 153 -12.24 -24.45 7.32
CA ARG A 153 -11.38 -24.41 6.13
C ARG A 153 -10.81 -23.02 5.87
N ALA A 154 -11.62 -21.97 6.02
CA ALA A 154 -11.15 -20.60 5.87
C ALA A 154 -10.11 -20.25 6.94
N PHE A 155 -10.36 -20.65 8.19
CA PHE A 155 -9.42 -20.50 9.29
C PHE A 155 -8.07 -21.17 9.02
N LEU A 156 -8.06 -22.46 8.65
CA LEU A 156 -6.83 -23.21 8.39
C LEU A 156 -6.02 -22.60 7.23
N ASN A 157 -6.72 -22.12 6.19
CA ASN A 157 -6.06 -21.41 5.09
C ASN A 157 -5.38 -20.12 5.57
N VAL A 158 -6.08 -19.31 6.36
CA VAL A 158 -5.50 -18.06 6.89
C VAL A 158 -4.34 -18.35 7.83
N MET A 159 -4.48 -19.31 8.75
CA MET A 159 -3.41 -19.75 9.65
C MET A 159 -2.14 -20.11 8.89
N LYS A 160 -2.25 -20.88 7.81
CA LYS A 160 -1.10 -21.27 6.97
C LYS A 160 -0.35 -20.05 6.43
N PHE A 161 -1.07 -19.03 5.95
CA PHE A 161 -0.44 -17.80 5.46
C PHE A 161 0.10 -16.94 6.60
N SER A 162 -0.65 -16.81 7.71
CA SER A 162 -0.25 -16.02 8.88
C SER A 162 1.03 -16.52 9.55
N LEU A 163 1.32 -17.83 9.51
CA LEU A 163 2.57 -18.39 10.04
C LEU A 163 3.82 -17.81 9.36
N ILE A 164 3.73 -17.44 8.09
CA ILE A 164 4.82 -16.80 7.34
C ILE A 164 4.69 -15.28 7.39
N ALA A 165 3.45 -14.78 7.31
CA ALA A 165 3.16 -13.36 7.22
C ALA A 165 3.49 -12.61 8.51
N VAL A 166 3.18 -13.16 9.70
CA VAL A 166 3.44 -12.48 10.99
C VAL A 166 4.94 -12.22 11.20
N PRO A 167 5.86 -13.21 11.05
CA PRO A 167 7.29 -12.94 11.12
C PRO A 167 7.77 -11.94 10.06
N MET A 168 7.26 -12.03 8.83
CA MET A 168 7.60 -11.09 7.76
C MET A 168 7.17 -9.67 8.10
N ALA A 169 5.97 -9.47 8.67
CA ALA A 169 5.50 -8.17 9.13
C ALA A 169 6.45 -7.56 10.16
N PHE A 170 7.05 -8.36 11.04
CA PHE A 170 7.98 -7.84 12.06
C PHE A 170 9.29 -7.37 11.42
N ILE A 171 9.78 -8.12 10.42
CA ILE A 171 10.97 -7.76 9.65
C ILE A 171 10.70 -6.49 8.82
N THR A 172 9.58 -6.44 8.09
CA THR A 172 9.23 -5.30 7.24
C THR A 172 8.93 -4.06 8.07
N ASN A 173 8.18 -4.17 9.17
CA ASN A 173 7.95 -3.04 10.09
C ASN A 173 9.26 -2.51 10.69
N ARG A 174 10.22 -3.38 11.01
CA ARG A 174 11.55 -2.93 11.48
C ARG A 174 12.30 -2.18 10.37
N ALA A 175 12.26 -2.69 9.14
CA ALA A 175 12.88 -2.02 8.00
C ALA A 175 12.22 -0.66 7.73
N TYR A 176 10.89 -0.58 7.70
CA TYR A 176 10.17 0.69 7.53
C TYR A 176 10.45 1.66 8.66
N PHE A 177 10.46 1.19 9.90
CA PHE A 177 10.83 2.04 11.03
C PHE A 177 12.27 2.56 10.93
N SER A 178 13.22 1.77 10.42
CA SER A 178 14.59 2.25 10.21
C SER A 178 14.70 3.36 9.14
N VAL A 179 13.81 3.36 8.15
CA VAL A 179 13.82 4.33 7.04
C VAL A 179 12.97 5.56 7.37
N PHE A 180 11.78 5.35 7.93
CA PHE A 180 10.75 6.38 8.13
C PHE A 180 10.53 6.75 9.61
N GLY A 181 11.09 5.99 10.56
CA GLY A 181 10.88 6.20 11.99
C GLY A 181 11.41 7.54 12.49
N ASN A 182 12.51 8.04 11.94
CA ASN A 182 13.03 9.38 12.29
C ASN A 182 12.15 10.52 11.73
N SER A 183 11.52 10.32 10.57
CA SER A 183 10.52 11.24 10.04
C SER A 183 9.22 11.20 10.84
N SER A 184 8.99 10.13 11.62
CA SER A 184 7.74 9.94 12.36
C SER A 184 7.54 10.85 13.56
N THR A 185 8.63 11.24 14.23
CA THR A 185 8.59 12.24 15.31
C THR A 185 8.31 13.66 14.79
N HIS A 186 8.46 13.90 13.48
CA HIS A 186 8.21 15.17 12.82
C HIS A 186 6.79 15.27 12.22
N PHE A 187 5.99 14.19 12.28
CA PHE A 187 4.59 14.24 11.84
C PHE A 187 3.69 15.07 12.76
N ALA A 188 4.06 15.21 14.04
CA ALA A 188 3.35 16.06 15.00
C ALA A 188 3.73 17.55 14.91
N GLY A 189 4.62 17.95 13.99
CA GLY A 189 5.12 19.31 13.85
C GLY A 189 5.68 19.60 12.46
N ILE A 190 4.80 19.60 11.45
CA ILE A 190 4.93 20.25 10.11
C ILE A 190 6.36 20.45 9.60
N GLU A 191 7.13 19.38 9.43
CA GLU A 191 8.27 19.34 8.50
C GLU A 191 8.31 17.99 7.79
N ILE A 192 7.20 17.61 7.16
CA ILE A 192 7.19 16.60 6.10
C ILE A 192 7.72 17.29 4.84
N GLY A 193 8.93 17.83 4.95
CA GLY A 193 9.48 18.88 4.12
C GLY A 193 10.31 18.30 3.00
N SER A 194 9.82 18.38 1.77
CA SER A 194 10.54 18.10 0.51
C SER A 194 11.01 16.66 0.25
N GLU A 195 11.52 15.91 1.23
CA GLU A 195 12.13 14.59 1.03
C GLU A 195 11.12 13.57 0.48
N MET A 196 9.90 13.55 1.03
CA MET A 196 8.85 12.67 0.51
C MET A 196 8.35 13.11 -0.87
N MET A 197 8.34 14.42 -1.16
CA MET A 197 8.10 14.94 -2.51
C MET A 197 9.17 14.48 -3.50
N TRP A 198 10.44 14.45 -3.11
CA TRP A 198 11.53 13.93 -3.93
C TRP A 198 11.40 12.43 -4.18
N VAL A 199 11.16 11.62 -3.15
CA VAL A 199 11.00 10.17 -3.29
C VAL A 199 9.80 9.82 -4.19
N SER A 200 8.69 10.51 -3.98
CA SER A 200 7.46 10.33 -4.76
C SER A 200 7.60 10.84 -6.20
N GLY A 201 8.27 11.98 -6.38
CA GLY A 201 8.62 12.52 -7.68
C GLY A 201 9.54 11.55 -8.44
N ALA A 202 10.58 11.03 -7.79
CA ALA A 202 11.50 10.06 -8.38
C ALA A 202 10.79 8.78 -8.81
N LEU A 203 9.88 8.25 -7.99
CA LEU A 203 9.01 7.13 -8.34
C LEU A 203 8.18 7.42 -9.59
N LEU A 204 7.50 8.57 -9.63
CA LEU A 204 6.70 8.97 -10.80
C LEU A 204 7.56 9.18 -12.06
N THR A 205 8.74 9.79 -11.94
CA THR A 205 9.67 10.00 -13.05
C THR A 205 10.17 8.67 -13.58
N PHE A 206 10.58 7.74 -12.72
CA PHE A 206 11.00 6.40 -13.10
C PHE A 206 9.92 5.68 -13.91
N PHE A 207 8.66 5.74 -13.48
CA PHE A 207 7.56 5.10 -14.20
C PHE A 207 7.13 5.83 -15.46
N THR A 208 7.22 7.16 -15.49
CA THR A 208 7.04 7.92 -16.73
C THR A 208 8.05 7.45 -17.78
N ILE A 209 9.30 7.23 -17.37
CA ILE A 209 10.36 6.69 -18.23
C ILE A 209 10.07 5.24 -18.64
N MET A 210 9.60 4.37 -17.72
CA MET A 210 9.23 2.99 -18.04
C MET A 210 8.05 2.90 -19.02
N ASN A 211 6.97 3.66 -18.78
CA ASN A 211 5.81 3.72 -19.68
C ASN A 211 6.21 4.30 -21.05
N PHE A 212 7.12 5.28 -21.08
CA PHE A 212 7.66 5.81 -22.33
C PHE A 212 8.48 4.75 -23.09
N ARG A 213 9.29 3.95 -22.39
CA ARG A 213 9.99 2.81 -22.99
C ARG A 213 9.03 1.76 -23.56
N GLU A 214 7.98 1.40 -22.84
CA GLU A 214 6.96 0.47 -23.34
C GLU A 214 6.20 1.03 -24.54
N PHE A 215 5.87 2.32 -24.54
CA PHE A 215 5.28 3.00 -25.68
C PHE A 215 6.21 2.99 -26.90
N LEU A 216 7.50 3.27 -26.72
CA LEU A 216 8.51 3.19 -27.77
C LEU A 216 8.67 1.75 -28.29
N ALA A 217 8.67 0.76 -27.42
CA ALA A 217 8.76 -0.65 -27.80
C ALA A 217 7.53 -1.12 -28.61
N GLN A 218 6.33 -0.65 -28.24
CA GLN A 218 5.11 -0.89 -29.01
C GLN A 218 5.16 -0.21 -30.38
N LYS A 219 5.61 1.05 -30.44
CA LYS A 219 5.74 1.79 -31.72
C LYS A 219 6.81 1.18 -32.63
N ALA A 220 7.91 0.68 -32.07
CA ALA A 220 8.95 -0.04 -32.82
C ALA A 220 8.46 -1.39 -33.36
N ASN A 221 7.64 -2.13 -32.59
CA ASN A 221 7.02 -3.37 -33.05
C ASN A 221 5.94 -3.15 -34.13
N ILE A 222 5.22 -2.02 -34.09
CA ILE A 222 4.29 -1.65 -35.17
C ILE A 222 5.07 -1.36 -36.47
N GLY A 223 6.23 -0.69 -36.38
CA GLY A 223 7.14 -0.47 -37.51
C GLY A 223 7.73 -1.76 -38.11
N GLY A 224 7.95 -2.80 -37.30
CA GLY A 224 8.42 -4.12 -37.77
C GLY A 224 7.35 -4.98 -38.45
N SER A 225 6.06 -4.70 -38.21
CA SER A 225 4.95 -5.44 -38.82
C SER A 225 4.60 -4.94 -40.23
N ILE A 226 4.87 -3.67 -40.54
CA ILE A 226 4.53 -3.06 -41.84
C ILE A 226 5.54 -3.51 -42.93
N ILE A 227 6.80 -3.81 -42.57
CA ILE A 227 7.83 -4.21 -43.55
C ILE A 227 7.68 -5.70 -44.00
N LYS A 228 6.87 -6.52 -43.31
CA LYS A 228 6.62 -7.91 -43.73
C LYS A 228 5.46 -8.06 -44.72
N SER A 229 4.74 -6.99 -45.07
CA SER A 229 3.61 -7.03 -46.00
C SER A 229 3.98 -6.81 -47.48
N GLU A 230 5.22 -6.44 -47.80
CA GLU A 230 5.64 -6.12 -49.19
C GLU A 230 6.47 -7.21 -49.88
N LYS A 231 6.38 -8.48 -49.44
CA LYS A 231 7.01 -9.62 -50.13
C LYS A 231 6.04 -10.66 -50.69
N HIS A 232 4.78 -10.28 -50.91
CA HIS A 232 3.83 -11.07 -51.69
C HIS A 232 3.05 -10.16 -52.65
N ILE A 233 3.72 -9.71 -53.71
CA ILE A 233 3.14 -9.44 -55.02
C ILE A 233 4.09 -10.07 -56.04
#